data_AF-A0A7C3CM21-F1
#
_entry.id   AF-A0A7C3CM21-F1
#
_cell.length_a   1.000
_cell.length_b   1.000
_cell.length_c   1.000
_cell.angle_alpha   90.00
_cell.angle_beta   90.00
_cell.angle_gamma   90.00
#
_symmetry.space_group_name_H-M   'P 1'
#
loop_
_entity.id
_entity.type
_entity.pdbx_description
1 polymer ?
#
loop_
_entity_poly.entity_id
_entity_poly.type
_entity_poly.pdbx_seq_one_letter_code
_entity_poly.pdbx_strand_id
1 'polypeptide(L)' 'MKKYLILLLLTLPLFSNQSLGVEEKLGTMVPLDLTFIDENEKSVTLKKLMDGKPTLITLNYFKCA' A
#
# COMPACT_ATOMS: atom_id res chain seq x y z
N MET A 1 -28.42 22.97 18.97
CA MET A 1 -27.82 22.57 17.67
C MET A 1 -26.43 21.93 17.82
N LYS A 2 -25.52 22.47 18.64
CA LYS A 2 -24.16 21.93 18.87
C LYS A 2 -24.12 20.50 19.43
N LYS A 3 -25.11 20.09 20.22
CA LYS A 3 -25.23 18.72 20.78
C LYS A 3 -25.50 17.64 19.72
N TYR A 4 -26.28 17.97 18.68
CA TYR A 4 -26.52 17.06 17.56
C TYR A 4 -25.32 16.99 16.60
N LEU A 5 -24.54 18.07 16.50
CA LEU A 5 -23.29 18.11 15.73
C LEU A 5 -22.22 17.17 16.32
N ILE A 6 -22.10 17.12 17.64
CA ILE A 6 -21.19 16.17 18.33
C ILE A 6 -21.65 14.72 18.09
N LEU A 7 -22.96 14.45 18.15
CA LEU A 7 -23.49 13.11 17.89
C LEU A 7 -23.25 12.66 16.43
N LEU A 8 -23.34 13.57 15.47
CA LEU A 8 -23.04 13.32 14.05
C LEU A 8 -21.54 13.08 13.80
N LEU A 9 -20.67 13.81 14.50
CA LEU A 9 -19.22 13.65 14.39
C LEU A 9 -18.72 12.32 14.97
N LEU A 10 -19.36 11.81 16.03
CA LEU A 10 -19.00 10.54 16.67
C LEU A 10 -19.36 9.30 15.84
N THR A 11 -20.29 9.39 14.88
CA THR A 11 -20.71 8.23 14.06
C THR A 11 -19.93 8.07 12.77
N LEU A 12 -19.23 9.11 12.28
CA LEU A 12 -18.38 9.07 11.08
C LEU A 12 -17.38 7.91 11.03
N PRO A 13 -16.63 7.54 12.10
CA PRO A 13 -15.64 6.46 12.02
C PRO A 13 -16.25 5.07 11.85
N LEU A 14 -17.54 4.87 12.19
CA LEU A 14 -18.24 3.59 11.98
C LEU A 14 -18.53 3.31 10.50
N PHE A 15 -18.49 4.33 9.64
CA PHE A 15 -18.71 4.20 8.20
C PHE A 15 -17.41 4.02 7.40
N SER A 16 -16.24 4.10 8.04
CA SER A 16 -14.95 3.85 7.39
C SER A 16 -14.70 2.33 7.27
N ASN A 17 -15.54 1.67 6.50
CA ASN A 17 -15.40 0.24 6.18
C ASN A 17 -14.51 0.07 4.94
N GLN A 18 -13.29 0.63 4.99
CA GLN A 18 -12.29 0.31 3.97
C GLN A 18 -11.94 -1.16 4.14
N SER A 19 -12.43 -1.98 3.21
CA SER A 19 -12.10 -3.39 3.14
C SER A 19 -10.59 -3.53 3.03
N LEU A 20 -9.97 -4.22 3.99
CA LEU A 20 -8.58 -4.62 3.87
C LEU A 20 -8.46 -5.56 2.67
N GLY A 21 -7.66 -5.17 1.67
CA GLY A 21 -7.56 -5.89 0.42
C GLY A 21 -6.63 -5.22 -0.58
N VAL A 22 -6.58 -5.77 -1.78
CA VAL A 22 -5.80 -5.23 -2.89
C VAL A 22 -6.72 -4.37 -3.76
N GLU A 23 -6.37 -3.09 -3.90
CA GLU A 23 -7.01 -2.20 -4.87
C GLU A 23 -6.25 -2.30 -6.20
N GLU A 24 -6.92 -2.77 -7.24
CA GLU A 24 -6.33 -2.91 -8.57
C GLU A 24 -6.25 -1.56 -9.30
N LYS A 25 -5.08 -1.20 -9.84
CA LYS A 25 -4.84 0.05 -10.58
C LYS A 25 -4.33 -0.23 -11.99
N LEU A 26 -5.16 -0.86 -12.81
CA LEU A 26 -4.82 -1.22 -14.20
C LEU A 26 -4.35 -0.01 -15.03
N GLY A 27 -3.38 -0.25 -15.91
CA GLY A 27 -2.80 0.77 -16.79
C GLY A 27 -1.93 1.81 -16.09
N THR A 28 -1.85 1.79 -14.75
CA THR A 28 -1.00 2.69 -13.97
C THR A 28 0.39 2.06 -13.79
N MET A 29 1.43 2.87 -13.90
CA MET A 29 2.80 2.43 -13.68
C MET A 29 3.19 2.56 -12.21
N VAL A 30 3.84 1.53 -11.68
CA VAL A 30 4.52 1.61 -10.38
C VAL A 30 5.73 2.55 -10.48
N PRO A 31 6.03 3.36 -9.44
CA PRO A 31 7.20 4.23 -9.47
C PRO A 31 8.49 3.39 -9.48
N LEU A 32 9.36 3.65 -10.46
CA LEU A 32 10.58 2.87 -10.66
C LEU A 32 11.73 3.27 -9.72
N ASP A 33 11.61 4.44 -9.10
CA ASP A 33 12.53 5.01 -8.11
C ASP A 33 12.21 4.61 -6.67
N LEU A 34 11.17 3.79 -6.45
CA LEU A 34 10.91 3.18 -5.15
C LEU A 34 12.17 2.47 -4.64
N THR A 35 12.56 2.80 -3.42
CA THR A 35 13.76 2.30 -2.78
C THR A 35 13.42 1.16 -1.82
N PHE A 36 14.15 0.05 -1.93
CA PHE A 36 14.05 -1.15 -1.11
C PHE A 36 15.39 -1.43 -0.46
N ILE A 37 15.36 -2.27 0.57
CA ILE A 37 16.55 -2.90 1.15
C ILE A 37 16.57 -4.34 0.65
N ASP A 38 17.66 -4.74 -0.01
CA ASP A 38 17.85 -6.11 -0.49
C ASP A 38 18.35 -7.06 0.62
N GLU A 39 18.54 -8.33 0.29
CA GLU A 39 19.01 -9.36 1.23
C GLU A 39 20.44 -9.15 1.76
N ASN A 40 21.19 -8.23 1.15
CA ASN A 40 22.55 -7.85 1.53
C ASN A 40 22.59 -6.49 2.25
N GLU A 41 21.44 -6.03 2.76
CA GLU A 41 21.26 -4.73 3.45
C GLU A 41 21.53 -3.50 2.57
N LYS A 42 21.54 -3.66 1.24
CA LYS A 42 21.82 -2.57 0.31
C LYS A 42 20.54 -1.85 -0.09
N SER A 43 20.62 -0.53 -0.12
CA SER A 43 19.60 0.33 -0.72
C SER A 43 19.60 0.21 -2.25
N VAL A 44 18.49 -0.22 -2.83
CA VAL A 44 18.31 -0.48 -4.27
C VAL A 44 16.97 0.05 -4.77
N THR A 45 16.91 0.50 -6.03
CA THR A 45 15.63 0.94 -6.63
C THR A 45 14.92 -0.21 -7.33
N LEU A 46 13.58 -0.11 -7.45
CA LEU A 46 12.78 -1.05 -8.23
C LEU A 46 13.33 -1.21 -9.65
N LYS A 47 13.66 -0.09 -10.31
CA LYS A 47 14.25 -0.09 -11.66
C LYS A 47 15.48 -0.98 -11.76
N LYS A 48 16.35 -0.93 -10.73
CA LYS A 48 17.59 -1.70 -10.71
C LYS A 48 17.32 -3.19 -10.53
N LEU A 49 16.34 -3.55 -9.70
CA LEU A 49 15.91 -4.94 -9.48
C LEU A 49 15.25 -5.55 -10.74
N MET A 50 14.47 -4.77 -11.47
CA MET A 50 13.79 -5.23 -12.69
C MET A 50 14.75 -5.50 -13.86
N ASP A 51 15.91 -4.83 -13.88
CA ASP A 51 16.95 -5.01 -14.92
C ASP A 51 16.40 -4.91 -16.37
N GLY A 52 15.42 -4.03 -16.59
CA GLY A 52 14.78 -3.82 -17.89
C GLY A 52 13.88 -4.97 -18.37
N LYS A 53 13.55 -5.94 -17.52
CA LYS A 53 12.73 -7.11 -17.86
C LYS A 53 11.31 -7.00 -17.29
N PRO A 54 10.31 -7.60 -17.95
CA PRO A 54 9.01 -7.84 -17.33
C PRO A 54 9.20 -8.57 -15.99
N THR A 55 8.65 -8.00 -14.92
CA THR A 55 8.91 -8.44 -13.55
C THR A 55 7.60 -8.75 -12.85
N LEU A 56 7.49 -9.95 -12.27
CA LEU A 56 6.40 -10.30 -11.36
C LEU A 56 6.80 -9.95 -9.93
N ILE A 57 5.95 -9.21 -9.22
CA ILE A 57 6.17 -8.84 -7.82
C ILE A 57 5.27 -9.70 -6.95
N THR A 58 5.87 -10.41 -5.98
CA THR A 58 5.14 -11.24 -5.00
C THR A 58 5.32 -10.65 -3.61
N LEU A 59 4.22 -10.28 -2.95
CA LEU A 59 4.26 -9.81 -1.56
C LEU A 59 4.32 -11.02 -0.63
N ASN A 60 5.53 -11.33 -0.16
CA ASN A 60 5.77 -12.47 0.71
C ASN A 60 5.64 -12.03 2.16
N TYR A 61 4.67 -12.62 2.88
CA TYR A 61 4.46 -12.39 4.31
C TYR A 61 4.97 -13.59 5.09
N PHE A 62 5.91 -13.36 6.02
CA PHE A 62 6.37 -14.37 6.96
C PHE A 62 5.79 -14.07 8.34
N LYS A 63 5.01 -15.02 8.88
CA LYS A 63 4.37 -14.93 10.21
C LYS A 63 3.32 -13.82 10.37
N CYS A 64 2.47 -13.59 9.38
CA CYS A 64 1.20 -12.89 9.60
C CYS A 64 0.12 -13.91 10.01
N ALA A 65 -0.55 -13.67 11.14
CA ALA A 65 -1.66 -14.45 11.68
C ALA A 65 -2.94 -13.63 11.69
#